data_AF-A0A376DV28-F1
#
_entry.id   AF-A0A376DV28-F1
#
_cell.length_a   1.000
_cell.length_b   1.000
_cell.length_c   1.000
_cell.angle_alpha   90.00
_cell.angle_beta   90.00
_cell.angle_gamma   90.00
#
_symmetry.space_group_name_H-M   'P 1'
#
loop_
_entity.id
_entity.type
_entity.pdbx_description
1 polymer ?
#
loop_
_entity_poly.entity_id
_entity_poly.type
_entity_poly.pdbx_seq_one_letter_code
_entity_poly.pdbx_strand_id
1 'polypeptide(L)'
;MPRKKELFTGKNSVFFQNEKEIFLEIAKATNLIIENEEPYIFKRHPFVWLVEAADDICYNIIDMEDAHRLGIVSTSDCENLFFELIKSESSDMDKVKNKLSSISNENEKISYLRAKAINALINKSLEIYKNNFETILKGNLDNGLLDIYKSENRALQDIEAFSIEKIYNHKAVVEIENAGYNVMYELLDHFIPSILKPGHERKSYDIKALKLLPKQFVYEEGTDYQKVLGVIDFVSGMTDNFATDLYRKIKGIDIGMTV
;
A
#
# COMPACT_ATOMS: atom_id res chain seq x y z
N MET A 1 5.52 -6.86 2.24
CA MET A 1 4.83 -7.79 3.19
C MET A 1 3.32 -7.76 2.98
N PRO A 2 2.58 -8.88 3.07
CA PRO A 2 1.13 -8.82 3.24
C PRO A 2 0.89 -7.97 4.49
N ARG A 3 0.05 -6.94 4.37
CA ARG A 3 -0.27 -6.09 5.52
C ARG A 3 -0.74 -7.04 6.62
N LYS A 4 -0.05 -7.07 7.76
CA LYS A 4 -0.68 -7.57 8.98
C LYS A 4 -1.86 -6.64 9.22
N LYS A 5 -3.03 -7.02 8.69
CA LYS A 5 -4.31 -6.39 8.94
C LYS A 5 -4.66 -6.72 10.38
N GLU A 6 -3.98 -6.07 11.32
CA GLU A 6 -4.45 -5.99 12.69
C GLU A 6 -5.86 -5.38 12.63
N LEU A 7 -6.81 -6.08 13.24
CA LEU A 7 -8.25 -5.79 13.35
C LEU A 7 -8.64 -4.37 12.90
N PHE A 8 -9.53 -4.32 11.89
CA PHE A 8 -10.04 -3.12 11.22
C PHE A 8 -10.81 -2.12 12.11
N THR A 9 -10.90 -2.39 13.40
CA THR A 9 -11.52 -1.55 14.42
C THR A 9 -10.44 -0.92 15.33
N GLY A 10 -9.97 0.27 14.94
CA GLY A 10 -9.54 1.27 15.93
C GLY A 10 -8.04 1.48 16.21
N LYS A 11 -7.08 1.04 15.38
CA LYS A 11 -5.63 1.29 15.65
C LYS A 11 -4.83 2.06 14.61
N ASN A 12 -5.37 2.31 13.42
CA ASN A 12 -4.72 3.21 12.47
C ASN A 12 -5.40 4.58 12.57
N SER A 13 -4.70 5.58 13.09
CA SER A 13 -5.15 6.98 13.08
C SER A 13 -5.48 7.38 11.64
N VAL A 14 -6.73 7.76 11.38
CA VAL A 14 -7.23 8.01 10.01
C VAL A 14 -6.78 9.38 9.48
N PHE A 15 -6.37 10.29 10.37
CA PHE A 15 -5.89 11.63 10.05
C PHE A 15 -4.89 12.11 11.10
N PHE A 16 -4.02 13.04 10.70
CA PHE A 16 -3.05 13.71 11.56
C PHE A 16 -3.73 14.85 12.34
N GLN A 17 -3.10 15.29 13.44
CA GLN A 17 -3.66 16.34 14.30
C GLN A 17 -3.86 17.69 13.58
N ASN A 18 -3.01 18.00 12.59
CA ASN A 18 -3.14 19.22 11.78
C ASN A 18 -4.39 19.18 10.88
N GLU A 19 -4.78 18.00 10.42
CA GLU A 19 -5.91 17.77 9.52
C GLU A 19 -7.21 17.51 10.28
N LYS A 20 -7.21 17.55 11.62
CA LYS A 20 -8.40 17.27 12.46
C LYS A 20 -9.61 18.07 11.99
N GLU A 21 -9.50 19.41 11.94
CA GLU A 21 -10.66 20.26 11.60
C GLU A 21 -11.16 20.00 10.17
N ILE A 22 -10.25 19.86 9.20
CA ILE A 22 -10.60 19.54 7.81
C ILE A 22 -11.29 18.18 7.73
N PHE A 23 -10.81 17.18 8.46
CA PHE A 23 -11.43 15.86 8.49
C PHE A 23 -12.83 15.93 9.13
N LEU A 24 -13.01 16.70 10.21
CA LEU A 24 -14.33 16.90 10.82
C LEU A 24 -15.33 17.55 9.85
N GLU A 25 -14.88 18.51 9.02
CA GLU A 25 -15.69 19.08 7.95
C GLU A 25 -16.10 18.03 6.92
N ILE A 26 -15.16 17.19 6.47
CA ILE A 26 -15.44 16.09 5.53
C ILE A 26 -16.41 15.08 6.13
N ALA A 27 -16.17 14.65 7.37
CA ALA A 27 -16.99 13.69 8.08
C ALA A 27 -18.43 14.19 8.22
N LYS A 28 -18.61 15.47 8.54
CA LYS A 28 -19.92 16.11 8.58
C LYS A 28 -20.57 16.19 7.19
N ALA A 29 -19.83 16.60 6.17
CA ALA A 29 -20.34 16.73 4.80
C ALA A 29 -20.76 15.38 4.19
N THR A 30 -20.14 14.29 4.62
CA THR A 30 -20.39 12.93 4.13
C THR A 30 -21.27 12.09 5.06
N ASN A 31 -21.75 12.67 6.17
CA ASN A 31 -22.53 11.98 7.21
C ASN A 31 -21.84 10.72 7.73
N LEU A 32 -20.52 10.77 7.97
CA LEU A 32 -19.82 9.67 8.63
C LEU A 32 -20.39 9.44 10.03
N ILE A 33 -20.60 8.16 10.35
CA ILE A 33 -21.11 7.74 11.65
C ILE A 33 -19.98 7.88 12.68
N ILE A 34 -20.24 8.65 13.73
CA ILE A 34 -19.31 8.80 14.86
C ILE A 34 -19.50 7.59 15.79
N GLU A 35 -18.40 6.90 16.08
CA GLU A 35 -18.34 5.82 17.07
C GLU A 35 -17.88 6.31 18.44
N ASN A 36 -16.96 7.27 18.47
CA ASN A 36 -16.50 7.94 19.69
C ASN A 36 -16.13 9.39 19.39
N GLU A 37 -16.35 10.31 20.32
CA GLU A 37 -16.01 11.73 20.15
C GLU A 37 -14.63 12.09 20.71
N GLU A 38 -14.17 11.42 21.78
CA GLU A 38 -12.88 11.70 22.40
C GLU A 38 -12.15 10.40 22.81
N PRO A 39 -11.10 9.98 22.08
CA PRO A 39 -10.68 10.52 20.78
C PRO A 39 -11.73 10.29 19.70
N TYR A 40 -11.77 11.15 18.67
CA TYR A 40 -12.65 10.95 17.54
C TYR A 40 -12.39 9.61 16.84
N ILE A 41 -13.43 8.78 16.74
CA ILE A 41 -13.45 7.52 16.00
C ILE A 41 -14.68 7.55 15.11
N PHE A 42 -14.49 7.30 13.82
CA PHE A 42 -15.56 7.25 12.83
C PHE A 42 -15.67 5.86 12.23
N LYS A 43 -16.90 5.43 11.94
CA LYS A 43 -17.12 4.26 11.09
C LYS A 43 -16.67 4.55 9.67
N ARG A 44 -16.26 3.49 8.96
CA ARG A 44 -15.80 3.55 7.57
C ARG A 44 -16.92 4.01 6.65
N HIS A 45 -16.58 4.84 5.66
CA HIS A 45 -17.51 5.18 4.58
C HIS A 45 -17.83 3.91 3.76
N PRO A 46 -19.09 3.67 3.35
CA PRO A 46 -19.49 2.47 2.61
C PRO A 46 -18.64 2.16 1.37
N PHE A 47 -18.24 3.20 0.61
CA PHE A 47 -17.41 3.01 -0.58
C PHE A 47 -15.95 2.60 -0.32
N VAL A 48 -15.43 2.77 0.90
CA VAL A 48 -14.06 2.33 1.23
C VAL A 48 -13.92 0.83 1.03
N TRP A 49 -14.96 0.04 1.30
CA TRP A 49 -14.94 -1.42 1.08
C TRP A 49 -14.72 -1.82 -0.37
N LEU A 50 -15.20 -1.01 -1.33
CA LEU A 50 -14.97 -1.25 -2.76
C LEU A 50 -13.55 -0.83 -3.18
N VAL A 51 -13.06 0.28 -2.63
CA VAL A 51 -11.68 0.75 -2.86
C VAL A 51 -10.67 -0.27 -2.33
N GLU A 52 -10.87 -0.76 -1.12
CA GLU A 52 -10.02 -1.79 -0.52
C GLU A 52 -10.09 -3.11 -1.29
N ALA A 53 -11.27 -3.53 -1.75
CA ALA A 53 -11.38 -4.73 -2.57
C ALA A 53 -10.63 -4.58 -3.90
N ALA A 54 -10.69 -3.41 -4.54
CA ALA A 54 -9.93 -3.14 -5.75
C ALA A 54 -8.42 -3.20 -5.51
N ASP A 55 -7.95 -2.61 -4.40
CA ASP A 55 -6.54 -2.62 -3.98
C ASP A 55 -6.05 -4.06 -3.69
N ASP A 56 -6.81 -4.81 -2.89
CA ASP A 56 -6.49 -6.19 -2.54
C ASP A 56 -6.46 -7.11 -3.78
N ILE A 57 -7.35 -6.92 -4.76
CA ILE A 57 -7.35 -7.68 -6.03
C ILE A 57 -6.07 -7.41 -6.82
N CYS A 58 -5.67 -6.13 -6.91
CA CYS A 58 -4.45 -5.75 -7.61
C CYS A 58 -3.22 -6.42 -7.00
N TYR A 59 -3.02 -6.33 -5.69
CA TYR A 59 -1.86 -6.94 -5.03
C TYR A 59 -1.82 -8.46 -5.13
N ASN A 60 -2.96 -9.15 -5.09
CA ASN A 60 -2.96 -10.62 -5.19
C ASN A 60 -2.70 -11.13 -6.62
N ILE A 61 -3.11 -10.38 -7.64
CA ILE A 61 -3.15 -10.88 -9.02
C ILE A 61 -2.12 -10.20 -9.93
N ILE A 62 -1.91 -8.89 -9.81
CA ILE A 62 -0.96 -8.15 -10.64
C ILE A 62 0.47 -8.46 -10.20
N ASP A 63 0.76 -8.48 -8.90
CA ASP A 63 2.11 -8.80 -8.39
C ASP A 63 2.57 -10.20 -8.85
N MET A 64 1.63 -11.15 -8.96
CA MET A 64 1.90 -12.50 -9.50
C MET A 64 2.32 -12.47 -10.97
N GLU A 65 1.65 -11.65 -11.81
CA GLU A 65 2.04 -11.46 -13.21
C GLU A 65 3.40 -10.77 -13.32
N ASP A 66 3.64 -9.73 -12.53
CA ASP A 66 4.90 -8.99 -12.57
C ASP A 66 6.07 -9.86 -12.09
N ALA A 67 5.87 -10.66 -11.05
CA ALA A 67 6.86 -11.63 -10.60
C ALA A 67 7.13 -12.73 -11.66
N HIS A 68 6.11 -13.15 -12.41
CA HIS A 68 6.27 -14.04 -13.56
C HIS A 68 7.13 -13.38 -14.65
N ARG A 69 6.83 -12.13 -15.02
CA ARG A 69 7.60 -11.38 -16.03
C ARG A 69 9.06 -11.15 -15.62
N LEU A 70 9.31 -11.01 -14.32
CA LEU A 70 10.66 -10.88 -13.74
C LEU A 70 11.38 -12.23 -13.61
N GLY A 71 10.74 -13.35 -13.95
CA GLY A 71 11.31 -14.70 -13.85
C GLY A 71 11.41 -15.24 -12.43
N ILE A 72 10.75 -14.60 -11.46
CA ILE A 72 10.68 -15.04 -10.06
C ILE A 72 9.71 -16.22 -9.93
N VAL A 73 8.63 -16.19 -10.71
CA VAL A 73 7.58 -17.22 -10.71
C VAL A 73 7.55 -17.92 -12.06
N SER A 74 7.43 -19.25 -12.06
CA SER A 74 7.35 -20.02 -13.31
C SER A 74 5.98 -19.85 -13.98
N THR A 75 5.95 -19.98 -15.32
CA THR A 75 4.68 -19.95 -16.09
C THR A 75 3.70 -20.99 -15.56
N SER A 76 4.16 -22.22 -15.28
CA SER A 76 3.30 -23.30 -14.79
C SER A 76 2.68 -22.99 -13.43
N ASP A 77 3.45 -22.42 -12.49
CA ASP A 77 2.91 -22.10 -11.16
C ASP A 77 1.85 -21.01 -11.25
N CYS A 78 2.13 -19.96 -12.02
CA CYS A 78 1.19 -18.85 -12.24
C CYS A 78 -0.08 -19.32 -12.95
N GLU A 79 0.05 -20.12 -14.03
CA GLU A 79 -1.10 -20.70 -14.73
C GLU A 79 -1.96 -21.54 -13.79
N ASN A 80 -1.36 -22.44 -13.02
CA ASN A 80 -2.09 -23.35 -12.12
C ASN A 80 -2.86 -22.57 -11.04
N LEU A 81 -2.22 -21.59 -10.40
CA LEU A 81 -2.84 -20.78 -9.34
C LEU A 81 -4.02 -19.96 -9.87
N PHE A 82 -3.84 -19.25 -10.99
CA PHE A 82 -4.95 -18.50 -11.60
C PHE A 82 -6.05 -19.42 -12.11
N PHE A 83 -5.70 -20.57 -12.68
CA PHE A 83 -6.68 -21.52 -13.19
C PHE A 83 -7.58 -22.07 -12.09
N GLU A 84 -7.03 -22.47 -10.93
CA GLU A 84 -7.83 -22.96 -9.81
C GLU A 84 -8.70 -21.86 -9.19
N LEU A 85 -8.23 -20.60 -9.15
CA LEU A 85 -9.06 -19.47 -8.73
C LEU A 85 -10.23 -19.22 -9.69
N ILE A 86 -9.99 -19.24 -11.00
CA ILE A 86 -11.07 -19.04 -11.99
C ILE A 86 -12.09 -20.16 -11.91
N LYS A 87 -11.62 -21.40 -11.71
CA LYS A 87 -12.45 -22.60 -11.58
C LYS A 87 -13.35 -22.59 -10.35
N SER A 88 -12.95 -21.93 -9.25
CA SER A 88 -13.81 -21.83 -8.08
C SER A 88 -15.03 -20.95 -8.32
N GLU A 89 -14.93 -19.97 -9.22
CA GLU A 89 -15.99 -18.98 -9.46
C GLU A 89 -16.70 -19.14 -10.82
N SER A 90 -16.13 -19.88 -11.76
CA SER A 90 -16.66 -20.01 -13.13
C SER A 90 -17.03 -21.45 -13.49
N SER A 91 -18.24 -21.62 -14.02
CA SER A 91 -18.70 -22.90 -14.55
C SER A 91 -18.23 -23.18 -15.98
N ASP A 92 -17.70 -22.19 -16.71
CA ASP A 92 -17.32 -22.32 -18.14
C ASP A 92 -15.80 -22.49 -18.30
N MET A 93 -15.25 -23.50 -17.63
CA MET A 93 -13.81 -23.80 -17.69
C MET A 93 -13.37 -24.34 -19.05
N ASP A 94 -14.28 -24.93 -19.83
CA ASP A 94 -13.96 -25.42 -21.17
C ASP A 94 -13.59 -24.28 -22.12
N LYS A 95 -14.32 -23.15 -22.06
CA LYS A 95 -13.97 -21.96 -22.83
C LYS A 95 -12.61 -21.38 -22.44
N VAL A 96 -12.27 -21.38 -21.15
CA VAL A 96 -10.96 -20.93 -20.65
C VAL A 96 -9.85 -21.84 -21.18
N LYS A 97 -9.99 -23.16 -21.06
CA LYS A 97 -9.02 -24.14 -21.59
C LYS A 97 -8.84 -24.03 -23.10
N ASN A 98 -9.94 -23.95 -23.84
CA ASN A 98 -9.90 -23.82 -25.30
C ASN A 98 -9.16 -22.54 -25.71
N LYS A 99 -9.43 -21.41 -25.07
CA LYS A 99 -8.73 -20.16 -25.36
C LYS A 99 -7.25 -20.24 -25.00
N LEU A 100 -6.90 -20.81 -23.85
CA LEU A 100 -5.51 -21.03 -23.44
C LEU A 100 -4.72 -21.87 -24.44
N SER A 101 -5.31 -22.96 -24.96
CA SER A 101 -4.64 -23.82 -25.95
C SER A 101 -4.33 -23.11 -27.27
N SER A 102 -5.06 -22.04 -27.59
CA SER A 102 -4.85 -21.24 -28.80
C SER A 102 -3.76 -20.17 -28.68
N ILE A 103 -3.28 -19.90 -27.45
CA ILE A 103 -2.25 -18.88 -27.19
C ILE A 103 -0.91 -19.60 -27.07
N SER A 104 0.06 -19.24 -27.90
CA SER A 104 1.41 -19.84 -27.84
C SER A 104 2.34 -19.13 -26.86
N ASN A 105 2.21 -17.80 -26.74
CA ASN A 105 3.07 -16.98 -25.89
C ASN A 105 2.67 -17.09 -24.41
N GLU A 106 3.63 -17.41 -23.54
CA GLU A 106 3.40 -17.59 -22.11
C GLU A 106 2.91 -16.32 -21.40
N ASN A 107 3.48 -15.15 -21.71
CA ASN A 107 3.05 -13.88 -21.13
C ASN A 107 1.61 -13.53 -21.53
N GLU A 108 1.22 -13.85 -22.77
CA GLU A 108 -0.16 -13.66 -23.22
C GLU A 108 -1.14 -14.60 -22.52
N LYS A 109 -0.73 -15.86 -22.24
CA LYS A 109 -1.54 -16.79 -21.45
C LYS A 109 -1.77 -16.26 -20.03
N ILE A 110 -0.71 -15.82 -19.35
CA ILE A 110 -0.81 -15.23 -18.01
C ILE A 110 -1.67 -13.96 -18.05
N SER A 111 -1.48 -13.09 -19.05
CA SER A 111 -2.30 -11.87 -19.21
C SER A 111 -3.79 -12.18 -19.39
N TYR A 112 -4.12 -13.24 -20.13
CA TYR A 112 -5.50 -13.71 -20.29
C TYR A 112 -6.07 -14.27 -18.99
N LEU A 113 -5.32 -15.12 -18.29
CA LEU A 113 -5.74 -15.70 -17.01
C LEU A 113 -5.92 -14.63 -15.95
N ARG A 114 -5.00 -13.67 -15.85
CA ARG A 114 -5.11 -12.48 -14.99
C ARG A 114 -6.42 -11.75 -15.22
N ALA A 115 -6.79 -11.47 -16.48
CA ALA A 115 -8.04 -10.80 -16.79
C ALA A 115 -9.27 -11.60 -16.32
N LYS A 116 -9.21 -12.94 -16.41
CA LYS A 116 -10.27 -13.83 -15.90
C LYS A 116 -10.31 -13.89 -14.38
N ALA A 117 -9.17 -13.99 -13.71
CA ALA A 117 -9.06 -13.98 -12.26
C ALA A 117 -9.56 -12.66 -11.68
N ILE A 118 -9.13 -11.51 -12.21
CA ILE A 118 -9.63 -10.19 -11.81
C ILE A 118 -11.15 -10.10 -11.97
N ASN A 119 -11.70 -10.56 -13.11
CA ASN A 119 -13.15 -10.52 -13.33
C ASN A 119 -13.90 -11.39 -12.31
N ALA A 120 -13.40 -12.59 -12.01
CA ALA A 120 -13.96 -13.46 -10.98
C ALA A 120 -13.98 -12.77 -9.61
N LEU A 121 -12.86 -12.19 -9.18
CA LEU A 121 -12.77 -11.50 -7.90
C LEU A 121 -13.62 -10.22 -7.83
N ILE A 122 -13.77 -9.47 -8.92
CA ILE A 122 -14.68 -8.32 -9.00
C ILE A 122 -16.12 -8.78 -8.77
N ASN A 123 -16.59 -9.80 -9.51
CA ASN A 123 -17.95 -10.29 -9.38
C ASN A 123 -18.21 -10.82 -7.97
N LYS A 124 -17.22 -11.51 -7.38
CA LYS A 124 -17.31 -12.02 -6.01
C LYS A 124 -17.36 -10.91 -4.97
N SER A 125 -16.53 -9.89 -5.12
CA SER A 125 -16.55 -8.71 -4.25
C SER A 125 -17.89 -7.96 -4.34
N LEU A 126 -18.46 -7.83 -5.54
CA LEU A 126 -19.78 -7.24 -5.74
C LEU A 126 -20.90 -8.06 -5.09
N GLU A 127 -20.83 -9.39 -5.17
CA GLU A 127 -21.77 -10.30 -4.50
C GLU A 127 -21.71 -10.09 -2.97
N ILE A 128 -20.52 -10.15 -2.39
CA ILE A 128 -20.31 -9.98 -0.95
C ILE A 128 -20.75 -8.59 -0.47
N TYR A 129 -20.44 -7.54 -1.25
CA TYR A 129 -20.87 -6.18 -0.93
C TYR A 129 -22.41 -6.07 -0.89
N LYS A 130 -23.10 -6.65 -1.87
CA LYS A 130 -24.57 -6.66 -1.92
C LYS A 130 -25.18 -7.45 -0.76
N ASN A 131 -24.63 -8.62 -0.46
CA ASN A 131 -25.11 -9.48 0.62
C ASN A 131 -24.91 -8.85 2.00
N ASN A 132 -23.90 -7.98 2.15
CA ASN A 132 -23.58 -7.29 3.39
C ASN A 132 -23.97 -5.80 3.40
N PHE A 133 -24.78 -5.35 2.43
CA PHE A 133 -25.03 -3.93 2.20
C PHE A 133 -25.59 -3.21 3.44
N GLU A 134 -26.56 -3.80 4.13
CA GLU A 134 -27.14 -3.26 5.36
C GLU A 134 -26.12 -3.17 6.51
N THR A 135 -25.26 -4.17 6.64
CA THR A 135 -24.19 -4.20 7.65
C THR A 135 -23.14 -3.11 7.37
N ILE A 136 -22.80 -2.92 6.09
CA ILE A 136 -21.88 -1.88 5.62
C ILE A 136 -22.44 -0.48 5.90
N LEU A 137 -23.73 -0.24 5.59
CA LEU A 137 -24.37 1.06 5.85
C LEU A 137 -24.43 1.40 7.35
N LYS A 138 -24.54 0.39 8.21
CA LYS A 138 -24.48 0.56 9.67
C LYS A 138 -23.05 0.71 10.20
N GLY A 139 -22.03 0.57 9.35
CA GLY A 139 -20.62 0.67 9.75
C GLY A 139 -20.12 -0.52 10.58
N ASN A 140 -20.78 -1.68 10.49
CA ASN A 140 -20.53 -2.83 11.37
C ASN A 140 -19.91 -4.04 10.63
N LEU A 141 -19.33 -3.83 9.45
CA LEU A 141 -18.59 -4.88 8.77
C LEU A 141 -17.16 -4.93 9.33
N ASP A 142 -16.73 -6.09 9.82
CA ASP A 142 -15.45 -6.24 10.51
C ASP A 142 -14.28 -6.62 9.59
N ASN A 143 -14.58 -7.24 8.44
CA ASN A 143 -13.57 -7.78 7.53
C ASN A 143 -13.73 -7.19 6.12
N GLY A 144 -12.61 -6.99 5.43
CA GLY A 144 -12.59 -6.60 4.03
C GLY A 144 -13.31 -7.62 3.14
N LEU A 145 -13.88 -7.17 2.02
CA LEU A 145 -14.65 -8.04 1.12
C LEU A 145 -13.83 -9.24 0.63
N LEU A 146 -12.58 -8.99 0.26
CA LEU A 146 -11.69 -10.05 -0.21
C LEU A 146 -11.20 -10.95 0.93
N ASP A 147 -11.07 -10.43 2.16
CA ASP A 147 -10.72 -11.26 3.33
C ASP A 147 -11.85 -12.22 3.71
N ILE A 148 -13.12 -11.78 3.60
CA ILE A 148 -14.29 -12.65 3.75
C ILE A 148 -14.22 -13.79 2.72
N TYR A 149 -14.06 -13.45 1.44
CA TYR A 149 -13.97 -14.45 0.39
C TYR A 149 -12.77 -15.39 0.58
N LYS A 150 -11.61 -14.85 0.94
CA LYS A 150 -10.39 -15.62 1.20
C LYS A 150 -10.56 -16.62 2.32
N SER A 151 -11.35 -16.33 3.35
CA SER A 151 -11.63 -17.29 4.42
C SER A 151 -12.36 -18.55 3.92
N GLU A 152 -13.09 -18.44 2.81
CA GLU A 152 -13.91 -19.49 2.21
C GLU A 152 -13.28 -20.10 0.94
N ASN A 153 -12.27 -19.45 0.34
CA ASN A 153 -11.71 -19.85 -0.94
C ASN A 153 -10.24 -20.30 -0.84
N ARG A 154 -10.00 -21.59 -1.03
CA ARG A 154 -8.67 -22.19 -0.93
C ARG A 154 -7.71 -21.68 -2.02
N ALA A 155 -8.17 -21.47 -3.24
CA ALA A 155 -7.30 -21.03 -4.34
C ALA A 155 -6.72 -19.63 -4.09
N LEU A 156 -7.53 -18.71 -3.54
CA LEU A 156 -7.05 -17.39 -3.15
C LEU A 156 -6.08 -17.44 -1.96
N GLN A 157 -6.32 -18.33 -0.98
CA GLN A 157 -5.36 -18.57 0.11
C GLN A 157 -4.02 -19.09 -0.42
N ASP A 158 -4.05 -20.02 -1.38
CA ASP A 158 -2.85 -20.58 -1.98
C ASP A 158 -2.08 -19.52 -2.80
N ILE A 159 -2.78 -18.61 -3.52
CA ILE A 159 -2.17 -17.45 -4.18
C ILE A 159 -1.47 -16.54 -3.16
N GLU A 160 -2.16 -16.14 -2.09
CA GLU A 160 -1.58 -15.26 -1.07
C GLU A 160 -0.35 -15.91 -0.42
N ALA A 161 -0.46 -17.18 -0.01
CA ALA A 161 0.64 -17.92 0.59
C ALA A 161 1.85 -18.01 -0.36
N PHE A 162 1.59 -18.30 -1.64
CA PHE A 162 2.63 -18.37 -2.65
C PHE A 162 3.29 -17.01 -2.89
N SER A 163 2.52 -15.93 -3.01
CA SER A 163 3.03 -14.56 -3.16
C SER A 163 3.94 -14.17 -1.99
N ILE A 164 3.55 -14.52 -0.76
CA ILE A 164 4.37 -14.29 0.43
C ILE A 164 5.68 -15.05 0.34
N GLU A 165 5.62 -16.35 0.06
CA GLU A 165 6.81 -17.21 0.09
C GLU A 165 7.78 -16.89 -1.05
N LYS A 166 7.27 -16.70 -2.27
CA LYS A 166 8.08 -16.67 -3.49
C LYS A 166 8.34 -15.27 -4.03
N ILE A 167 7.45 -14.30 -3.78
CA ILE A 167 7.56 -12.95 -4.32
C ILE A 167 8.07 -11.99 -3.26
N TYR A 168 7.32 -11.80 -2.18
CA TYR A 168 7.67 -10.79 -1.16
C TYR A 168 8.91 -11.17 -0.34
N ASN A 169 9.16 -12.47 -0.15
CA ASN A 169 10.38 -12.96 0.49
C ASN A 169 11.50 -13.31 -0.52
N HIS A 170 11.33 -12.95 -1.80
CA HIS A 170 12.42 -13.09 -2.76
C HIS A 170 13.60 -12.21 -2.35
N LYS A 171 14.82 -12.75 -2.41
CA LYS A 171 16.03 -12.08 -1.91
C LYS A 171 16.19 -10.66 -2.44
N ALA A 172 16.00 -10.45 -3.75
CA ALA A 172 16.14 -9.13 -4.36
C ALA A 172 15.10 -8.11 -3.83
N VAL A 173 13.88 -8.55 -3.54
CA VAL A 173 12.83 -7.68 -2.98
C VAL A 173 13.21 -7.27 -1.56
N VAL A 174 13.64 -8.23 -0.73
CA VAL A 174 14.07 -7.98 0.65
C VAL A 174 15.29 -7.06 0.69
N GLU A 175 16.26 -7.22 -0.22
CA GLU A 175 17.43 -6.34 -0.32
C GLU A 175 17.02 -4.88 -0.64
N ILE A 176 16.06 -4.70 -1.55
CA ILE A 176 15.52 -3.37 -1.89
C ILE A 176 14.76 -2.77 -0.70
N GLU A 177 13.91 -3.54 -0.02
CA GLU A 177 13.17 -3.08 1.17
C GLU A 177 14.13 -2.64 2.30
N ASN A 178 15.20 -3.40 2.55
CA ASN A 178 16.21 -3.05 3.55
C ASN A 178 16.99 -1.77 3.17
N ALA A 179 17.33 -1.61 1.88
CA ALA A 179 17.96 -0.39 1.40
C ALA A 179 17.03 0.82 1.60
N GLY A 180 15.75 0.69 1.25
CA GLY A 180 14.74 1.72 1.45
C GLY A 180 14.59 2.11 2.93
N TYR A 181 14.53 1.12 3.84
CA TYR A 181 14.46 1.37 5.28
C TYR A 181 15.64 2.23 5.77
N ASN A 182 16.86 1.88 5.36
CA ASN A 182 18.06 2.63 5.74
C ASN A 182 18.07 4.05 5.15
N VAL A 183 17.66 4.20 3.89
CA VAL A 183 17.54 5.53 3.26
C VAL A 183 16.57 6.41 4.06
N MET A 184 15.40 5.88 4.40
CA MET A 184 14.38 6.63 5.17
C MET A 184 14.87 6.98 6.56
N TYR A 185 15.46 6.02 7.29
CA TYR A 185 16.03 6.25 8.61
C TYR A 185 17.05 7.39 8.59
N GLU A 186 17.97 7.37 7.64
CA GLU A 186 19.07 8.32 7.56
C GLU A 186 18.62 9.72 7.11
N LEU A 187 17.62 9.81 6.24
CA LEU A 187 17.01 11.10 5.90
C LEU A 187 16.30 11.70 7.10
N LEU A 188 15.50 10.91 7.83
CA LEU A 188 14.79 11.38 9.02
C LEU A 188 15.76 11.80 10.14
N ASP A 189 16.80 11.00 10.41
CA ASP A 189 17.83 11.31 11.41
C ASP A 189 18.67 12.54 11.04
N HIS A 190 18.85 12.82 9.75
CA HIS A 190 19.52 14.04 9.29
C HIS A 190 18.70 15.31 9.58
N PHE A 191 17.38 15.27 9.35
CA PHE A 191 16.52 16.45 9.38
C PHE A 191 15.85 16.70 10.74
N ILE A 192 15.26 15.67 11.36
CA ILE A 192 14.43 15.82 12.57
C ILE A 192 15.22 16.42 13.75
N PRO A 193 16.38 15.88 14.15
CA PRO A 193 17.17 16.48 15.23
C PRO A 193 17.63 17.91 14.93
N SER A 194 17.89 18.22 13.65
CA SER A 194 18.33 19.54 13.21
C SER A 194 17.22 20.59 13.36
N ILE A 195 15.97 20.26 13.01
CA ILE A 195 14.84 21.20 13.09
C ILE A 195 14.32 21.38 14.52
N LEU A 196 14.38 20.33 15.34
CA LEU A 196 13.91 20.37 16.74
C LEU A 196 14.79 21.22 17.65
N LYS A 197 16.07 21.42 17.30
CA LYS A 197 16.94 22.32 18.06
C LYS A 197 16.45 23.77 17.95
N PRO A 198 16.40 24.52 19.07
CA PRO A 198 16.19 25.96 19.05
C PRO A 198 17.24 26.64 18.15
N GLY A 199 16.84 27.69 17.42
CA GLY A 199 17.71 28.34 16.43
C GLY A 199 19.08 28.80 16.97
N HIS A 200 19.15 29.21 18.24
CA HIS A 200 20.38 29.64 18.90
C HIS A 200 21.30 28.48 19.33
N GLU A 201 20.80 27.25 19.38
CA GLU A 201 21.57 26.04 19.72
C GLU A 201 22.06 25.28 18.47
N ARG A 202 21.57 25.66 17.29
CA ARG A 202 21.92 25.00 16.03
C ARG A 202 23.37 25.25 15.66
N LYS A 203 24.09 24.16 15.39
CA LYS A 203 25.46 24.19 14.88
C LYS A 203 25.45 24.42 13.37
N SER A 204 26.62 24.71 12.79
CA SER A 204 26.76 24.90 11.34
C SER A 204 26.23 23.72 10.52
N TYR A 205 26.39 22.49 11.02
CA TYR A 205 25.84 21.29 10.38
C TYR A 205 24.31 21.30 10.37
N ASP A 206 23.64 21.60 11.50
CA ASP A 206 22.18 21.66 11.58
C ASP A 206 21.63 22.70 10.59
N ILE A 207 22.26 23.88 10.53
CA ILE A 207 21.87 24.96 9.61
C ILE A 207 22.03 24.52 8.14
N LYS A 208 23.09 23.78 7.81
CA LYS A 208 23.32 23.26 6.45
C LYS A 208 22.34 22.15 6.09
N ALA A 209 22.01 21.26 7.03
CA ALA A 209 21.01 20.22 6.84
C ALA A 209 19.65 20.83 6.47
N LEU A 210 19.18 21.82 7.25
CA LEU A 210 17.89 22.47 7.01
C LEU A 210 17.82 23.27 5.71
N LYS A 211 18.96 23.68 5.13
CA LYS A 211 18.99 24.31 3.80
C LYS A 211 18.61 23.37 2.66
N LEU A 212 18.66 22.05 2.90
CA LEU A 212 18.22 21.05 1.92
C LEU A 212 16.70 20.85 1.95
N LEU A 213 16.01 21.32 2.99
CA LEU A 213 14.55 21.29 3.06
C LEU A 213 13.95 22.45 2.24
N PRO A 214 12.98 22.19 1.35
CA PRO A 214 12.20 23.25 0.71
C PRO A 214 11.46 24.07 1.78
N LYS A 215 11.47 25.41 1.64
CA LYS A 215 10.94 26.34 2.66
C LYS A 215 9.50 26.05 3.10
N GLN A 216 8.66 25.52 2.20
CA GLN A 216 7.26 25.19 2.49
C GLN A 216 7.10 24.10 3.57
N PHE A 217 8.13 23.30 3.82
CA PHE A 217 8.14 22.22 4.82
C PHE A 217 8.83 22.61 6.13
N VAL A 218 9.32 23.85 6.25
CA VAL A 218 10.11 24.31 7.40
C VAL A 218 9.24 25.17 8.31
N TYR A 219 8.73 24.59 9.38
CA TYR A 219 7.89 25.25 10.39
C TYR A 219 8.73 25.78 11.57
N GLU A 220 9.62 26.76 11.35
CA GLU A 220 10.54 27.29 12.39
C GLU A 220 9.82 27.73 13.68
N GLU A 221 8.73 28.46 13.51
CA GLU A 221 7.90 28.99 14.61
C GLU A 221 6.79 28.00 15.03
N GLY A 222 6.76 26.81 14.44
CA GLY A 222 5.80 25.76 14.76
C GLY A 222 6.16 24.99 16.04
N THR A 223 5.19 24.22 16.52
CA THR A 223 5.42 23.22 17.57
C THR A 223 6.38 22.14 17.09
N ASP A 224 6.99 21.39 18.01
CA ASP A 224 7.85 20.24 17.66
C ASP A 224 7.10 19.22 16.79
N TYR A 225 5.80 19.03 17.04
CA TYR A 225 4.92 18.22 16.20
C TYR A 225 4.90 18.73 14.75
N GLN A 226 4.65 20.02 14.53
CA GLN A 226 4.60 20.61 13.18
C GLN A 226 5.96 20.59 12.48
N LYS A 227 7.05 20.80 13.22
CA LYS A 227 8.41 20.69 12.70
C LYS A 227 8.71 19.30 12.18
N VAL A 228 8.37 18.27 12.95
CA VAL A 228 8.52 16.87 12.54
C VAL A 228 7.60 16.54 11.37
N LEU A 229 6.34 16.98 11.42
CA LEU A 229 5.38 16.74 10.35
C LEU A 229 5.87 17.32 9.02
N GLY A 230 6.40 18.54 9.00
CA GLY A 230 6.96 19.13 7.78
C GLY A 230 8.13 18.33 7.20
N VAL A 231 9.00 17.78 8.06
CA VAL A 231 10.05 16.86 7.60
C VAL A 231 9.44 15.57 7.02
N ILE A 232 8.43 15.01 7.68
CA ILE A 232 7.72 13.82 7.17
C ILE A 232 7.09 14.11 5.82
N ASP A 233 6.38 15.23 5.65
CA ASP A 233 5.74 15.64 4.40
C ASP A 233 6.77 15.74 3.25
N PHE A 234 7.93 16.33 3.54
CA PHE A 234 9.01 16.42 2.57
C PHE A 234 9.53 15.04 2.18
N VAL A 235 9.82 14.18 3.17
CA VAL A 235 10.40 12.85 2.94
C VAL A 235 9.40 11.91 2.27
N SER A 236 8.13 11.92 2.67
CA SER A 236 7.07 11.12 2.03
C SER A 236 6.71 11.61 0.63
N GLY A 237 6.96 12.89 0.33
CA GLY A 237 6.76 13.47 -1.00
C GLY A 237 7.88 13.16 -1.99
N MET A 238 8.95 12.46 -1.56
CA MET A 238 10.06 12.09 -2.44
C MET A 238 9.71 10.90 -3.33
N THR A 239 10.30 10.84 -4.52
CA THR A 239 10.39 9.61 -5.29
C THR A 239 11.57 8.77 -4.80
N ASP A 240 11.55 7.45 -5.03
CA ASP A 240 12.61 6.52 -4.64
C ASP A 240 14.00 6.97 -5.14
N ASN A 241 14.06 7.43 -6.40
CA ASN A 241 15.29 7.95 -6.99
C ASN A 241 15.78 9.21 -6.26
N PHE A 242 14.89 10.15 -5.99
CA PHE A 242 15.26 11.38 -5.30
C PHE A 242 15.73 11.12 -3.87
N ALA A 243 15.02 10.27 -3.12
CA ALA A 243 15.38 9.90 -1.75
C ALA A 243 16.76 9.21 -1.71
N THR A 244 16.99 8.27 -2.63
CA THR A 244 18.27 7.54 -2.73
C THR A 244 19.43 8.47 -3.10
N ASP A 245 19.21 9.38 -4.06
CA ASP A 245 20.23 10.34 -4.50
C ASP A 245 20.56 11.35 -3.40
N LEU A 246 19.55 11.88 -2.72
CA LEU A 246 19.73 12.78 -1.59
C LEU A 246 20.49 12.09 -0.45
N TYR A 247 20.12 10.86 -0.13
CA TYR A 247 20.83 10.03 0.86
C TYR A 247 22.31 9.85 0.50
N ARG A 248 22.61 9.47 -0.75
CA ARG A 248 24.00 9.28 -1.23
C ARG A 248 24.82 10.56 -1.12
N LYS A 249 24.23 11.72 -1.45
CA LYS A 249 24.87 13.04 -1.32
C LYS A 249 25.13 13.41 0.15
N ILE A 250 24.14 13.21 1.02
CA ILE A 250 24.26 13.51 2.47
C ILE A 250 25.34 12.64 3.10
N LYS A 251 25.40 11.36 2.75
CA LYS A 251 26.41 10.42 3.26
C LYS A 251 27.78 10.53 2.61
N GLY A 252 27.93 11.39 1.60
CA GLY A 252 29.18 11.51 0.85
C GLY A 252 29.57 10.23 0.09
N ILE A 253 28.60 9.40 -0.26
CA ILE A 253 28.79 8.23 -1.12
C ILE A 253 28.98 8.71 -2.57
N ASP A 254 28.22 9.74 -2.95
CA ASP A 254 28.40 10.46 -4.20
C ASP A 254 28.85 11.89 -3.89
N ILE A 255 30.13 12.17 -4.16
CA ILE A 255 30.75 13.49 -3.99
C ILE A 255 31.21 13.95 -5.38
N GLY A 256 30.24 14.28 -6.23
CA GLY A 256 30.48 14.80 -7.57
C GLY A 256 29.44 15.85 -7.94
N MET A 257 29.89 17.04 -8.29
CA MET A 257 29.06 17.95 -9.09
C MET A 257 29.01 17.36 -10.50
N THR A 258 27.95 16.63 -10.85
CA THR A 258 27.52 16.59 -12.24
C THR A 258 26.99 17.99 -12.56
N VAL A 259 27.90 18.84 -13.03
CA VAL A 259 27.58 20.13 -13.67
C VAL A 259 26.89 19.83 -14.99
#